data_AF-A0A832X0F4-F1
#
_entry.id   AF-A0A832X0F4-F1
#
_cell.length_a   1.000
_cell.length_b   1.000
_cell.length_c   1.000
_cell.angle_alpha   90.00
_cell.angle_beta   90.00
_cell.angle_gamma   90.00
#
_symmetry.space_group_name_H-M   'P 1'
#
loop_
_entity.id
_entity.type
_entity.pdbx_description
1 polymer ?
#
loop_
_entity_poly.entity_id
_entity_poly.type
_entity_poly.pdbx_seq_one_letter_code
_entity_poly.pdbx_strand_id
1 'polypeptide(L)'
;TILSLRGMSTNNPDMVRVMTFLPQDGTPLEGFRDKSNLSELKIISVLRLMFPKRLIPASLDLEGIDGMVHRLNAGANIVTSILPPDSQLEGVANYDRGLEERDRDIKSVVRRLEIMGMKPARQADFETILGC
;
A
#
# COMPACT_ATOMS: atom_id res chain seq x y z
N THR A 1 -11.53 14.44 1.91
CA THR A 1 -11.67 12.96 1.89
C THR A 1 -12.92 12.46 1.20
N ILE A 2 -14.14 12.80 1.64
CA ILE A 2 -15.38 12.29 0.98
C ILE A 2 -15.45 12.68 -0.51
N LEU A 3 -15.09 13.92 -0.85
CA LEU A 3 -15.04 14.38 -2.24
C LEU A 3 -14.08 13.54 -3.09
N SER A 4 -12.88 13.24 -2.59
CA SER A 4 -11.90 12.39 -3.27
C SER A 4 -12.40 10.95 -3.44
N LEU A 5 -13.04 10.37 -2.42
CA LEU A 5 -13.62 9.03 -2.48
C LEU A 5 -14.71 8.93 -3.55
N ARG A 6 -15.61 9.91 -3.62
CA ARG A 6 -16.63 10.00 -4.67
C ARG A 6 -16.00 10.24 -6.04
N GLY A 7 -15.01 11.13 -6.12
CA GLY A 7 -14.28 11.41 -7.37
C GLY A 7 -13.65 10.16 -7.97
N MET A 8 -12.98 9.33 -7.16
CA MET A 8 -12.40 8.06 -7.62
C MET A 8 -13.47 7.12 -8.20
N SER A 9 -14.69 7.11 -7.64
CA SER A 9 -15.75 6.20 -8.12
C SER A 9 -16.26 6.57 -9.51
N THR A 10 -16.14 7.84 -9.93
CA THR A 10 -16.67 8.35 -11.19
C THR A 10 -15.98 7.73 -12.42
N ASN A 11 -14.72 7.31 -12.29
CA ASN A 11 -13.91 6.82 -13.42
C ASN A 11 -13.84 5.28 -13.50
N ASN A 12 -14.60 4.57 -12.67
CA ASN A 12 -14.61 3.10 -12.60
C ASN A 12 -13.21 2.43 -12.59
N PRO A 13 -12.29 2.83 -11.70
CA PRO A 13 -10.92 2.33 -11.69
C PRO A 13 -10.84 0.86 -11.26
N ASP A 14 -9.89 0.13 -11.83
CA ASP A 14 -9.61 -1.27 -11.46
C ASP A 14 -8.81 -1.40 -10.16
N MET A 15 -8.01 -0.38 -9.84
CA MET A 15 -7.23 -0.26 -8.61
C MET A 15 -7.39 1.13 -7.99
N VAL A 16 -7.63 1.17 -6.68
CA VAL A 16 -7.73 2.43 -5.91
C VAL A 16 -6.78 2.37 -4.72
N ARG A 17 -6.21 3.52 -4.34
CA ARG A 17 -5.27 3.58 -3.21
C ARG A 17 -5.42 4.85 -2.40
N VAL A 18 -4.91 4.77 -1.17
CA VAL A 18 -4.62 5.88 -0.27
C VAL A 18 -3.23 5.65 0.29
N MET A 19 -2.49 6.72 0.55
CA MET A 19 -1.17 6.66 1.19
C MET A 19 -1.08 7.78 2.22
N THR A 20 -0.48 7.49 3.36
CA THR A 20 -0.10 8.54 4.32
C THR A 20 0.95 9.45 3.69
N PHE A 21 0.78 10.76 3.83
CA PHE A 21 1.77 11.72 3.38
C PHE A 21 2.95 11.75 4.36
N LEU A 22 4.15 11.47 3.86
CA LEU A 22 5.40 11.60 4.59
C LEU A 22 6.13 12.87 4.09
N PRO A 23 6.27 13.93 4.92
CA PRO A 23 7.09 15.08 4.59
C PRO A 23 8.50 14.65 4.17
N GLN A 24 9.06 15.32 3.17
CA GLN A 24 10.36 15.01 2.61
C GLN A 24 11.28 16.23 2.70
N ASP A 25 12.53 15.98 3.10
CA ASP A 25 13.57 17.00 3.20
C ASP A 25 13.76 17.72 1.86
N GLY A 26 13.89 19.05 1.90
CA GLY A 26 14.08 19.89 0.73
C GLY A 26 12.82 20.15 -0.10
N THR A 27 11.65 19.63 0.31
CA THR A 27 10.37 19.92 -0.37
C THR A 27 9.63 21.08 0.28
N PRO A 28 8.73 21.80 -0.44
CA PRO A 28 7.93 22.88 0.14
C PRO A 28 7.07 22.47 1.35
N LEU A 29 6.83 21.17 1.53
CA LEU A 29 6.03 20.61 2.62
C LEU A 29 6.87 19.85 3.66
N GLU A 30 8.20 20.03 3.68
CA GLU A 30 9.10 19.43 4.66
C GLU A 30 8.63 19.66 6.11
N GLY A 31 8.22 20.89 6.43
CA GLY A 31 7.72 21.26 7.77
C GLY A 31 6.24 20.95 8.02
N PHE A 32 5.54 20.31 7.07
CA PHE A 32 4.11 20.08 7.19
C PHE A 32 3.79 19.05 8.27
N ARG A 33 2.80 19.35 9.12
CA ARG A 33 2.27 18.42 10.12
C ARG A 33 0.76 18.28 9.91
N ASP A 34 0.32 17.07 9.63
CA ASP A 34 -1.11 16.78 9.57
C ASP A 34 -1.73 16.89 10.98
N LYS A 35 -2.93 17.46 11.06
CA LYS A 35 -3.74 17.58 12.28
C LYS A 35 -5.01 16.73 12.22
N SER A 36 -5.15 15.93 11.16
CA SER A 36 -6.32 15.11 10.89
C SER A 36 -6.30 13.81 11.69
N ASN A 37 -7.48 13.38 12.17
CA ASN A 37 -7.69 12.03 12.73
C ASN A 37 -8.00 10.98 11.63
N LEU A 38 -7.74 11.30 10.36
CA LEU A 38 -7.90 10.38 9.24
C LEU A 38 -6.62 9.59 9.03
N SER A 39 -6.58 8.37 9.54
CA SER A 39 -5.52 7.41 9.20
C SER A 39 -5.77 6.79 7.82
N GLU A 40 -4.68 6.46 7.12
CA GLU A 40 -4.70 5.63 5.92
C GLU A 40 -5.51 4.33 6.10
N LEU A 41 -5.33 3.63 7.23
CA LEU A 41 -6.01 2.35 7.51
C LEU A 41 -7.54 2.47 7.47
N LYS A 42 -8.09 3.49 8.14
CA LYS A 42 -9.53 3.80 8.08
C LYS A 42 -10.01 4.05 6.65
N ILE A 43 -9.21 4.74 5.83
CA ILE A 43 -9.57 4.99 4.44
C ILE A 43 -9.47 3.72 3.60
N ILE A 44 -8.49 2.83 3.84
CA ILE A 44 -8.42 1.50 3.19
C ILE A 44 -9.69 0.69 3.46
N SER A 45 -10.18 0.66 4.71
CA SER A 45 -11.42 -0.04 5.04
C SER A 45 -12.63 0.57 4.32
N VAL A 46 -12.72 1.90 4.25
CA VAL A 46 -13.76 2.58 3.48
C VAL A 46 -13.66 2.27 1.98
N LEU A 47 -12.44 2.25 1.42
CA LEU A 47 -12.21 1.87 0.03
C LEU A 47 -12.66 0.44 -0.24
N ARG A 48 -12.39 -0.52 0.65
CA ARG A 48 -12.88 -1.90 0.49
C ARG A 48 -14.40 -1.96 0.51
N LEU A 49 -15.06 -1.19 1.36
CA LEU A 49 -16.53 -1.13 1.39
C LEU A 49 -17.13 -0.49 0.13
N MET A 50 -16.49 0.56 -0.40
CA MET A 50 -16.95 1.26 -1.61
C MET A 50 -16.60 0.51 -2.91
N PHE A 51 -15.47 -0.19 -2.93
CA PHE A 51 -14.90 -0.85 -4.10
C PHE A 51 -14.62 -2.34 -3.80
N PRO A 52 -15.67 -3.12 -3.48
CA PRO A 52 -15.50 -4.47 -2.92
C PRO A 52 -14.73 -5.44 -3.83
N LYS A 53 -14.76 -5.22 -5.14
CA LYS A 53 -14.12 -6.07 -6.16
C LYS A 53 -12.80 -5.51 -6.71
N ARG A 54 -12.36 -4.33 -6.26
CA ARG A 54 -11.19 -3.66 -6.82
C ARG A 54 -9.91 -4.00 -6.06
N LEU A 55 -8.78 -3.80 -6.72
CA LEU A 55 -7.46 -3.91 -6.12
C LEU A 55 -7.21 -2.72 -5.19
N ILE A 56 -6.71 -3.00 -3.99
CA ILE A 56 -6.35 -2.00 -2.98
C ILE A 56 -4.98 -2.38 -2.42
N PRO A 57 -3.96 -1.51 -2.55
CA PRO A 57 -2.59 -1.85 -2.18
C PRO A 57 -2.32 -1.72 -0.67
N ALA A 58 -1.50 -2.64 -0.17
CA ALA A 58 -0.70 -2.51 1.04
C ALA A 58 0.73 -2.16 0.62
N SER A 59 1.09 -0.87 0.65
CA SER A 59 2.42 -0.41 0.22
C SER A 59 3.45 -0.62 1.33
N LEU A 60 4.61 -1.19 0.98
CA LEU A 60 5.78 -1.27 1.87
C LEU A 60 6.47 0.09 2.06
N ASP A 61 6.18 1.08 1.21
CA ASP A 61 6.96 2.32 1.14
C ASP A 61 6.72 3.32 2.29
N LEU A 62 5.82 2.99 3.20
CA LEU A 62 5.41 3.87 4.31
C LEU A 62 5.85 3.35 5.67
N GLU A 63 5.66 2.06 5.92
CA GLU A 63 5.87 1.42 7.23
C GLU A 63 6.35 -0.04 7.06
N GLY A 64 6.86 -0.40 5.88
CA GLY A 64 7.42 -1.73 5.60
C GLY A 64 6.44 -2.89 5.76
N ILE A 65 6.98 -4.04 6.14
CA ILE A 65 6.22 -5.29 6.31
C ILE A 65 5.24 -5.20 7.48
N ASP A 66 5.59 -4.53 8.58
CA ASP A 66 4.66 -4.38 9.71
C ASP A 66 3.47 -3.48 9.31
N GLY A 67 3.74 -2.39 8.59
CA GLY A 67 2.72 -1.57 7.96
C GLY A 67 1.85 -2.32 6.96
N MET A 68 2.43 -3.25 6.20
CA MET A 68 1.69 -4.11 5.28
C MET A 68 0.66 -4.97 6.02
N VAL A 69 1.01 -5.55 7.18
CA VAL A 69 0.09 -6.35 8.00
C VAL A 69 -1.16 -5.53 8.36
N HIS A 70 -0.96 -4.29 8.83
CA HIS A 70 -2.08 -3.41 9.19
C HIS A 70 -2.97 -3.07 8.00
N ARG A 71 -2.36 -2.82 6.83
CA ARG A 71 -3.10 -2.46 5.60
C ARG A 71 -3.88 -3.65 5.02
N LEU A 72 -3.31 -4.85 5.04
CA LEU A 72 -4.01 -6.08 4.64
C LEU A 72 -5.20 -6.34 5.56
N ASN A 73 -5.01 -6.26 6.89
CA ASN A 73 -6.10 -6.41 7.86
C ASN A 73 -7.19 -5.33 7.73
N ALA A 74 -6.85 -4.15 7.20
CA ALA A 74 -7.81 -3.08 6.92
C ALA A 74 -8.61 -3.29 5.63
N GLY A 75 -8.25 -4.26 4.77
CA GLY A 75 -8.99 -4.61 3.55
C GLY A 75 -8.20 -4.50 2.24
N ALA A 76 -6.89 -4.23 2.29
CA ALA A 76 -6.02 -4.32 1.12
C ALA A 76 -5.89 -5.78 0.64
N ASN A 77 -5.62 -5.98 -0.66
CA ASN A 77 -5.51 -7.32 -1.27
C ASN A 77 -4.36 -7.48 -2.26
N ILE A 78 -3.46 -6.49 -2.37
CA ILE A 78 -2.23 -6.59 -3.17
C ILE A 78 -1.09 -5.87 -2.42
N VAL A 79 0.09 -6.47 -2.36
CA VAL A 79 1.28 -5.83 -1.75
C VAL A 79 2.05 -5.08 -2.84
N THR A 80 2.45 -3.83 -2.59
CA THR A 80 3.21 -3.01 -3.55
C THR A 80 4.48 -2.43 -2.94
N SER A 81 5.37 -1.91 -3.79
CA SER A 81 6.69 -1.38 -3.38
C SER A 81 7.63 -2.46 -2.82
N ILE A 82 7.43 -3.70 -3.27
CA ILE A 82 8.39 -4.80 -3.13
C ILE A 82 9.60 -4.47 -4.03
N LEU A 83 10.80 -4.60 -3.49
CA LEU A 83 12.04 -4.41 -4.23
C LEU A 83 12.66 -5.77 -4.58
N PRO A 84 13.40 -5.88 -5.69
CA PRO A 84 14.22 -7.06 -5.95
C PRO A 84 15.23 -7.29 -4.81
N PRO A 85 15.64 -8.55 -4.56
CA PRO A 85 16.72 -8.85 -3.63
C PRO A 85 17.99 -8.05 -3.98
N ASP A 86 18.70 -7.58 -2.96
CA ASP A 86 19.97 -6.83 -3.09
C ASP A 86 19.85 -5.53 -3.91
N SER A 87 18.64 -5.02 -4.10
CA SER A 87 18.40 -3.83 -4.91
C SER A 87 18.82 -2.55 -4.19
N GLN A 88 19.61 -1.72 -4.88
CA GLN A 88 19.86 -0.33 -4.51
C GLN A 88 18.75 0.62 -4.99
N LEU A 89 17.67 0.10 -5.58
CA LEU A 89 16.53 0.93 -5.98
C LEU A 89 15.87 1.55 -4.74
N GLU A 90 15.30 2.72 -4.95
CA GLU A 90 14.55 3.45 -3.95
C GLU A 90 13.04 3.32 -4.20
N GLY A 91 12.25 3.42 -3.14
CA GLY A 91 10.84 3.77 -3.26
C GLY A 91 10.64 5.28 -3.47
N VAL A 92 9.44 5.77 -3.21
CA VAL A 92 9.08 7.18 -3.42
C VAL A 92 9.03 7.92 -2.08
N ALA A 93 8.30 7.35 -1.12
CA ALA A 93 8.18 7.93 0.22
C ALA A 93 9.39 7.57 1.11
N ASN A 94 10.02 6.42 0.85
CA ASN A 94 11.30 6.01 1.45
C ASN A 94 11.35 6.19 2.97
N TYR A 95 10.34 5.64 3.67
CA TYR A 95 10.29 5.71 5.14
C TYR A 95 11.56 5.12 5.82
N ASP A 96 12.26 4.23 5.12
CA ASP A 96 13.45 3.50 5.52
C ASP A 96 14.75 4.07 4.94
N ARG A 97 14.76 5.31 4.43
CA ARG A 97 15.95 5.95 3.80
C ARG A 97 17.19 5.95 4.72
N GLY A 98 17.01 5.86 6.04
CA GLY A 98 18.10 5.81 7.03
C GLY A 98 18.41 4.42 7.60
N LEU A 99 17.75 3.35 7.16
CA LEU A 99 18.01 2.00 7.67
C LEU A 99 19.16 1.33 6.90
N GLU A 100 20.08 0.69 7.63
CA GLU A 100 21.19 -0.06 7.03
C GLU A 100 20.71 -1.29 6.24
N GLU A 101 19.65 -1.95 6.73
CA GLU A 101 18.99 -3.06 6.06
C GLU A 101 17.52 -2.72 5.78
N ARG A 102 17.08 -2.95 4.53
CA ARG A 102 15.71 -2.70 4.08
C ARG A 102 15.01 -4.02 3.79
N ASP A 103 14.01 -4.36 4.61
CA ASP A 103 13.22 -5.57 4.44
C ASP A 103 12.05 -5.34 3.46
N ARG A 104 12.37 -5.33 2.16
CA ARG A 104 11.41 -5.10 1.07
C ARG A 104 11.38 -6.21 0.02
N ASP A 105 12.03 -7.34 0.28
CA ASP A 105 12.10 -8.42 -0.70
C ASP A 105 10.86 -9.32 -0.68
N ILE A 106 10.63 -10.01 -1.81
CA ILE A 106 9.45 -10.86 -1.99
C ILE A 106 9.40 -12.05 -1.03
N LYS A 107 10.55 -12.60 -0.58
CA LYS A 107 10.57 -13.78 0.31
C LYS A 107 10.10 -13.40 1.71
N SER A 108 10.53 -12.24 2.22
CA SER A 108 10.06 -11.73 3.51
C SER A 108 8.57 -11.39 3.49
N VAL A 109 8.08 -10.80 2.40
CA VAL A 109 6.64 -10.56 2.20
C VAL A 109 5.86 -11.87 2.25
N VAL A 110 6.24 -12.88 1.47
CA VAL A 110 5.55 -14.17 1.42
C VAL A 110 5.58 -14.86 2.79
N ARG A 111 6.73 -14.87 3.47
CA ARG A 111 6.85 -15.42 4.84
C ARG A 111 5.88 -14.73 5.80
N ARG A 112 5.77 -13.39 5.74
CA ARG A 112 4.83 -12.67 6.62
C ARG A 112 3.38 -13.01 6.27
N LEU A 113 3.02 -13.14 5.00
CA LEU A 113 1.67 -13.57 4.59
C LEU A 113 1.31 -14.94 5.15
N GLU A 114 2.24 -15.90 5.11
CA GLU A 114 2.03 -17.24 5.69
C GLU A 114 1.76 -17.19 7.19
N ILE A 115 2.53 -16.38 7.94
CA ILE A 115 2.30 -16.14 9.38
C ILE A 115 0.91 -15.55 9.64
N MET A 116 0.41 -14.68 8.75
CA MET A 116 -0.93 -14.11 8.83
C MET A 116 -2.04 -15.09 8.43
N GLY A 117 -1.72 -16.30 7.95
CA GLY A 117 -2.69 -17.24 7.40
C GLY A 117 -3.20 -16.87 6.00
N MET A 118 -2.47 -16.02 5.28
CA MET A 118 -2.75 -15.63 3.89
C MET A 118 -1.81 -16.38 2.93
N LYS A 119 -2.13 -16.36 1.64
CA LYS A 119 -1.29 -16.95 0.58
C LYS A 119 -1.27 -16.07 -0.67
N PRO A 120 -0.16 -16.06 -1.44
CA PRO A 120 -0.16 -15.48 -2.79
C PRO A 120 -1.27 -16.09 -3.66
N ALA A 121 -1.93 -15.24 -4.45
CA ALA A 121 -2.94 -15.67 -5.41
C ALA A 121 -2.30 -16.40 -6.60
N ARG A 122 -3.11 -17.11 -7.40
CA ARG A 122 -2.62 -17.67 -8.66
C ARG A 122 -2.51 -16.55 -9.70
N GLN A 123 -1.57 -16.71 -10.62
CA GLN A 123 -1.38 -15.77 -11.72
C GLN A 123 -2.67 -15.56 -12.54
N ALA A 124 -3.39 -16.65 -12.86
CA ALA A 124 -4.65 -16.60 -13.60
C ALA A 124 -5.76 -15.80 -12.88
N ASP A 125 -5.77 -15.77 -11.54
CA ASP A 125 -6.74 -14.99 -10.77
C ASP A 125 -6.48 -13.48 -10.98
N PHE A 126 -5.22 -13.08 -11.15
CA PHE A 126 -4.85 -11.71 -11.47
C PHE A 126 -5.14 -11.35 -12.93
N GLU A 127 -4.84 -12.26 -13.87
CA GLU A 127 -5.11 -12.09 -15.30
C GLU A 127 -6.61 -11.91 -15.60
N THR A 128 -7.48 -12.56 -14.81
CA THR A 128 -8.94 -12.35 -14.87
C THR A 128 -9.32 -10.88 -14.65
N ILE A 129 -8.56 -10.13 -13.84
CA ILE A 129 -8.80 -8.70 -13.60
C ILE A 129 -8.40 -7.86 -14.83
N LEU A 130 -7.37 -8.31 -15.56
CA LEU A 130 -6.89 -7.66 -16.78
C LEU A 130 -7.82 -7.94 -17.98
N GLY A 131 -8.65 -8.98 -17.89
CA GLY A 131 -9.55 -9.42 -18.97
C GLY A 131 -8.84 -10.22 -20.07
N CYS A 132 -7.71 -10.86 -19.73
CA CYS A 132 -6.92 -11.71 -20.62
C CYS A 132 -6.97 -13.19 -20.20
#